data_AF-X8IC90-F1
#
_entry.id   AF-X8IC90-F1
#
_cell.length_a   1.000
_cell.length_b   1.000
_cell.length_c   1.000
_cell.angle_alpha   90.00
_cell.angle_beta   90.00
_cell.angle_gamma   90.00
#
_symmetry.space_group_name_H-M   'P 1'
#
loop_
_entity.id
_entity.type
_entity.pdbx_description
1 polymer ?
#
loop_
_entity_poly.entity_id
_entity_poly.type
_entity_poly.pdbx_seq_one_letter_code
_entity_poly.pdbx_strand_id
1 'polypeptide(L)'
;MLQNRLIITKKSKRNEIYEKSKNKWIIDFEDKIKSWADFYDIIQKEMDFWNYNEKFRKDNYTYSDIVGDLIVFEKMKERKKEGMVFILDYTENFRKIKDCDEKNYNKSTIYRDLVYNLLVEWYRDNRIMFREWNAAIDIEVYILIDDDLIKNKDMNFDNELIIAIENDRDIVKKQYQSYKEIEIFYPTKEEIKEKKNIGDIQREIFLNLLEKKVALNNLEKLKVIISNSMKIFHELSIYLLVYIIDKILIEKFIEGKEIKMFMIFANELAE
;
A
#
# COMPACT_ATOMS: atom_id res chain seq x y z
N MET A 1 -11.30 11.63 -6.01
CA MET A 1 -10.29 10.65 -5.57
C MET A 1 -10.28 10.57 -4.06
N LEU A 2 -10.56 9.39 -3.49
CA LEU A 2 -10.27 9.10 -2.07
C LEU A 2 -8.76 9.13 -1.86
N GLN A 3 -8.29 9.47 -0.66
CA GLN A 3 -6.87 9.64 -0.36
C GLN A 3 -6.20 8.35 0.13
N ASN A 4 -6.64 7.18 -0.33
CA ASN A 4 -6.03 5.91 0.07
C ASN A 4 -4.60 5.81 -0.45
N ARG A 5 -3.64 5.83 0.49
CA ARG A 5 -2.23 5.91 0.15
C ARG A 5 -1.31 5.30 1.20
N LEU A 6 -0.18 4.80 0.73
CA LEU A 6 0.99 4.45 1.53
C LEU A 6 2.05 5.53 1.35
N ILE A 7 2.65 5.97 2.46
CA ILE A 7 3.52 7.13 2.56
C ILE A 7 4.82 6.70 3.23
N ILE A 8 5.94 6.87 2.54
CA ILE A 8 7.28 6.73 3.10
C ILE A 8 7.75 8.11 3.56
N THR A 9 8.07 8.21 4.85
CA THR A 9 8.50 9.48 5.42
C THR A 9 9.48 9.30 6.57
N LYS A 10 9.96 10.40 7.14
CA LYS A 10 10.89 10.42 8.26
C LYS A 10 10.24 10.00 9.57
N LYS A 11 10.96 9.24 10.40
CA LYS A 11 10.51 8.89 11.75
C LYS A 11 10.29 10.11 12.63
N SER A 12 11.13 11.14 12.50
CA SER A 12 10.96 12.43 13.18
C SER A 12 9.61 13.13 12.94
N LYS A 13 8.91 12.84 11.82
CA LYS A 13 7.58 13.40 11.53
C LYS A 13 6.43 12.70 12.29
N ARG A 14 6.71 11.70 13.12
CA ARG A 14 5.67 10.94 13.87
C ARG A 14 4.70 11.86 14.61
N ASN A 15 5.18 12.84 15.37
CA ASN A 15 4.30 13.76 16.11
C ASN A 15 3.42 14.62 15.19
N GLU A 16 3.96 15.07 14.06
CA GLU A 16 3.19 15.79 13.03
C GLU A 16 2.08 14.89 12.46
N ILE A 17 2.37 13.59 12.28
CA ILE A 17 1.38 12.60 11.84
C ILE A 17 0.27 12.43 12.87
N TYR A 18 0.58 12.38 14.16
CA TYR A 18 -0.44 12.32 15.21
C TYR A 18 -1.33 13.56 15.20
N GLU A 19 -0.75 14.76 15.14
CA GLU A 19 -1.49 16.02 15.16
C GLU A 19 -2.43 16.17 13.96
N LYS A 20 -1.95 15.85 12.75
CA LYS A 20 -2.78 15.91 11.53
C LYS A 20 -3.85 14.83 11.48
N SER A 21 -3.70 13.75 12.26
CA SER A 21 -4.57 12.57 12.25
C SER A 21 -5.45 12.46 13.50
N LYS A 22 -5.57 13.52 14.32
CA LYS A 22 -6.33 13.50 15.59
C LYS A 22 -7.79 13.06 15.46
N ASN A 23 -8.41 13.33 14.31
CA ASN A 23 -9.78 12.95 13.96
C ASN A 23 -9.87 11.58 13.26
N LYS A 24 -8.74 10.89 13.05
CA LYS A 24 -8.67 9.54 12.48
C LYS A 24 -8.47 8.50 13.57
N TRP A 25 -8.75 7.24 13.26
CA TRP A 25 -8.39 6.10 14.12
C TRP A 25 -6.94 5.73 13.80
N ILE A 26 -6.06 5.97 14.77
CA ILE A 26 -4.63 5.71 14.63
C ILE A 26 -4.32 4.34 15.22
N ILE A 27 -3.67 3.49 14.42
CA ILE A 27 -3.09 2.21 14.82
C ILE A 27 -1.58 2.32 14.59
N ASP A 28 -0.82 2.43 15.68
CA ASP A 28 0.64 2.57 15.63
C ASP A 28 1.32 1.28 16.06
N PHE A 29 2.02 0.67 15.11
CA PHE A 29 2.75 -0.57 15.33
C PHE A 29 4.10 -0.35 16.03
N GLU A 30 4.63 0.88 16.03
CA GLU A 30 5.98 1.20 16.50
C GLU A 30 7.01 0.25 15.88
N ASP A 31 7.92 -0.30 16.68
CA ASP A 31 8.95 -1.27 16.30
C ASP A 31 8.53 -2.74 16.54
N LYS A 32 7.24 -2.99 16.81
CA LYS A 32 6.74 -4.28 17.28
C LYS A 32 6.68 -5.34 16.20
N ILE A 33 6.68 -4.96 14.92
CA ILE A 33 6.53 -5.90 13.80
C ILE A 33 7.84 -6.61 13.51
N LYS A 34 7.96 -7.86 13.97
CA LYS A 34 9.09 -8.76 13.67
C LYS A 34 8.67 -9.94 12.80
N SER A 35 7.36 -10.12 12.60
CA SER A 35 6.75 -11.17 11.81
C SER A 35 5.34 -10.75 11.38
N TRP A 36 4.76 -11.48 10.42
CA TRP A 36 3.34 -11.31 10.08
C TRP A 36 2.42 -11.62 11.25
N ALA A 37 2.83 -12.53 12.14
CA ALA A 37 2.07 -12.88 13.33
C ALA A 37 1.92 -11.67 14.28
N ASP A 38 2.98 -10.89 14.49
CA ASP A 38 2.92 -9.67 15.32
C ASP A 38 2.00 -8.62 14.69
N PHE A 39 2.03 -8.50 13.36
CA PHE A 39 1.15 -7.59 12.61
C PHE A 39 -0.32 -7.96 12.79
N TYR A 40 -0.65 -9.25 12.62
CA TYR A 40 -1.99 -9.77 12.83
C TYR A 40 -2.49 -9.51 14.26
N ASP A 41 -1.66 -9.82 15.28
CA ASP A 41 -2.09 -9.69 16.68
C ASP A 41 -2.45 -8.24 17.06
N ILE A 42 -1.71 -7.26 16.51
CA ILE A 42 -2.01 -5.85 16.74
C ILE A 42 -3.31 -5.45 16.04
N ILE A 43 -3.47 -5.77 14.75
CA ILE A 43 -4.68 -5.43 13.99
C ILE A 43 -5.92 -6.04 14.64
N GLN A 44 -5.82 -7.31 15.00
CA GLN A 44 -6.89 -7.99 15.69
C GLN A 44 -7.30 -7.29 16.98
N LYS A 45 -6.34 -6.95 17.84
CA LYS A 45 -6.65 -6.31 19.11
C LYS A 45 -7.42 -5.00 18.92
N GLU A 46 -7.16 -4.30 17.82
CA GLU A 46 -7.82 -3.05 17.48
C GLU A 46 -9.17 -3.26 16.79
N MET A 47 -9.29 -4.27 15.91
CA MET A 47 -10.37 -4.35 14.90
C MET A 47 -11.25 -5.60 14.98
N ASP A 48 -10.90 -6.63 15.75
CA ASP A 48 -11.71 -7.86 15.87
C ASP A 48 -12.85 -7.68 16.89
N PHE A 49 -13.99 -7.17 16.41
CA PHE A 49 -15.17 -6.93 17.25
C PHE A 49 -16.07 -8.17 17.44
N TRP A 50 -15.83 -9.25 16.70
CA TRP A 50 -16.68 -10.45 16.68
C TRP A 50 -16.00 -11.71 17.23
N ASN A 51 -14.80 -11.56 17.80
CA ASN A 51 -13.94 -12.65 18.25
C ASN A 51 -13.69 -13.68 17.14
N TYR A 52 -13.31 -13.22 15.94
CA TYR A 52 -12.93 -14.10 14.84
C TYR A 52 -11.88 -15.12 15.28
N ASN A 53 -10.94 -14.75 16.14
CA ASN A 53 -9.91 -15.69 16.63
C ASN A 53 -10.41 -16.89 17.42
N GLU A 54 -11.49 -16.74 18.19
CA GLU A 54 -12.03 -17.89 18.95
C GLU A 54 -12.65 -18.92 18.01
N LYS A 55 -13.00 -18.50 16.80
CA LYS A 55 -13.78 -19.25 15.81
C LYS A 55 -12.96 -19.71 14.62
N PHE A 56 -11.89 -19.00 14.29
CA PHE A 56 -11.10 -19.17 13.09
C PHE A 56 -9.59 -19.17 13.38
N ARG A 57 -8.81 -19.69 12.43
CA ARG A 57 -7.36 -19.79 12.55
C ARG A 57 -6.68 -18.47 12.23
N LYS A 58 -5.52 -18.20 12.82
CA LYS A 58 -4.68 -17.04 12.49
C LYS A 58 -4.10 -17.17 11.08
N ASP A 59 -4.77 -16.57 10.10
CA ASP A 59 -4.40 -16.62 8.68
C ASP A 59 -4.83 -15.36 7.91
N ASN A 60 -4.41 -15.24 6.64
CA ASN A 60 -4.69 -14.06 5.82
C ASN A 60 -6.18 -13.91 5.45
N TYR A 61 -6.94 -15.01 5.44
CA TYR A 61 -8.39 -14.99 5.22
C TYR A 61 -9.09 -14.36 6.41
N THR A 62 -8.77 -14.84 7.62
CA THR A 62 -9.33 -14.30 8.87
C THR A 62 -8.94 -12.84 9.06
N TYR A 63 -7.72 -12.45 8.69
CA TYR A 63 -7.34 -11.04 8.64
C TYR A 63 -8.24 -10.24 7.70
N SER A 64 -8.45 -10.73 6.47
CA SER A 64 -9.28 -10.06 5.46
C SER A 64 -10.71 -9.89 5.95
N ASP A 65 -11.26 -10.92 6.59
CA ASP A 65 -12.60 -10.88 7.19
C ASP A 65 -12.66 -9.82 8.29
N ILE A 66 -11.69 -9.78 9.21
CA ILE A 66 -11.64 -8.78 10.30
C ILE A 66 -11.63 -7.36 9.73
N VAL A 67 -10.73 -7.06 8.80
CA VAL A 67 -10.56 -5.68 8.32
C VAL A 67 -11.63 -5.25 7.32
N GLY A 68 -12.28 -6.18 6.64
CA GLY A 68 -13.36 -5.92 5.68
C GLY A 68 -14.76 -5.95 6.28
N ASP A 69 -14.92 -6.36 7.55
CA ASP A 69 -16.22 -6.46 8.19
C ASP A 69 -16.89 -5.09 8.34
N LEU A 70 -18.19 -5.04 8.04
CA LEU A 70 -19.06 -3.88 8.22
C LEU A 70 -18.97 -3.30 9.66
N ILE A 71 -18.76 -4.14 10.67
CA ILE A 71 -18.65 -3.70 12.07
C ILE A 71 -17.50 -2.71 12.27
N VAL A 72 -16.39 -2.85 11.53
CA VAL A 72 -15.25 -1.92 11.61
C VAL A 72 -15.68 -0.53 11.19
N PHE A 73 -16.47 -0.46 10.10
CA PHE A 73 -17.04 0.76 9.61
C PHE A 73 -18.04 1.37 10.61
N GLU A 74 -18.92 0.57 11.21
CA GLU A 74 -19.88 1.05 12.22
C GLU A 74 -19.15 1.63 13.45
N LYS A 75 -18.09 0.95 13.91
CA LYS A 75 -17.24 1.42 15.02
C LYS A 75 -16.51 2.70 14.70
N MET A 76 -16.07 2.89 13.45
CA MET A 76 -15.52 4.16 12.96
C MET A 76 -16.54 5.31 13.12
N LYS A 77 -17.80 5.08 12.73
CA LYS A 77 -18.89 6.07 12.90
C LYS A 77 -19.20 6.35 14.37
N GLU A 78 -19.31 5.32 15.21
CA GLU A 78 -19.53 5.47 16.65
C GLU A 78 -18.45 6.36 17.30
N ARG A 79 -17.20 6.15 16.90
CA ARG A 79 -16.04 6.92 17.36
C ARG A 79 -15.90 8.29 16.70
N LYS A 80 -16.79 8.64 15.76
CA LYS A 80 -16.77 9.87 14.96
C LYS A 80 -15.42 10.10 14.27
N LYS A 81 -14.86 9.04 13.70
CA LYS A 81 -13.57 9.08 13.00
C LYS A 81 -13.78 9.27 11.51
N GLU A 82 -12.93 10.12 10.91
CA GLU A 82 -13.02 10.49 9.49
C GLU A 82 -12.18 9.57 8.58
N GLY A 83 -11.29 8.77 9.16
CA GLY A 83 -10.37 7.91 8.42
C GLY A 83 -9.53 7.03 9.34
N MET A 84 -8.71 6.18 8.75
CA MET A 84 -7.79 5.31 9.49
C MET A 84 -6.35 5.65 9.13
N VAL A 85 -5.46 5.54 10.13
CA VAL A 85 -4.03 5.77 9.97
C VAL A 85 -3.28 4.62 10.59
N PHE A 86 -2.44 3.98 9.79
CA PHE A 86 -1.56 2.92 10.20
C PHE A 86 -0.12 3.45 10.20
N ILE A 87 0.64 3.24 11.26
CA ILE A 87 2.02 3.76 11.38
C ILE A 87 2.97 2.62 11.71
N LEU A 88 3.96 2.38 10.85
CA LEU A 88 4.93 1.30 10.95
C LEU A 88 6.36 1.85 10.92
N ASP A 89 7.21 1.47 11.87
CA ASP A 89 8.64 1.78 11.78
C ASP A 89 9.38 0.79 10.87
N TYR A 90 10.15 1.31 9.91
CA TYR A 90 11.01 0.53 9.01
C TYR A 90 12.33 0.11 9.69
N THR A 91 12.19 -0.67 10.75
CA THR A 91 13.31 -1.13 11.57
C THR A 91 14.18 -2.16 10.85
N GLU A 92 15.36 -2.42 11.39
CA GLU A 92 16.22 -3.50 10.90
C GLU A 92 15.55 -4.88 11.04
N ASN A 93 14.74 -5.09 12.07
CA ASN A 93 13.97 -6.33 12.24
C ASN A 93 12.93 -6.49 11.12
N PHE A 94 12.17 -5.43 10.84
CA PHE A 94 11.19 -5.43 9.76
C PHE A 94 11.86 -5.65 8.39
N ARG A 95 12.97 -4.96 8.12
CA ARG A 95 13.81 -5.16 6.92
C ARG A 95 14.23 -6.61 6.72
N LYS A 96 14.58 -7.31 7.79
CA LYS A 96 15.08 -8.69 7.80
C LYS A 96 13.98 -9.76 7.75
N ILE A 97 12.70 -9.40 7.83
CA ILE A 97 11.62 -10.36 7.59
C ILE A 97 11.82 -10.91 6.18
N LYS A 98 12.24 -12.17 6.10
CA LYS A 98 12.52 -12.84 4.83
C LYS A 98 11.22 -13.03 4.08
N ASP A 99 11.24 -12.80 2.78
CA ASP A 99 10.26 -13.36 1.85
C ASP A 99 10.53 -14.85 1.70
N CYS A 100 10.19 -15.66 2.71
CA CYS A 100 10.37 -17.11 2.65
C CYS A 100 9.15 -17.80 2.02
N ASP A 101 9.42 -18.94 1.37
CA ASP A 101 8.56 -19.74 0.49
C ASP A 101 7.08 -19.85 0.88
N GLU A 102 6.25 -20.12 -0.14
CA GLU A 102 4.77 -20.18 -0.27
C GLU A 102 3.94 -20.70 0.93
N LYS A 103 4.56 -21.29 1.95
CA LYS A 103 3.89 -21.88 3.13
C LYS A 103 3.96 -21.03 4.40
N ASN A 104 4.72 -19.93 4.44
CA ASN A 104 4.79 -19.05 5.60
C ASN A 104 4.48 -17.59 5.24
N TYR A 105 3.69 -16.93 6.10
CA TYR A 105 3.43 -15.50 5.97
C TYR A 105 4.71 -14.68 6.21
N ASN A 106 4.99 -13.75 5.31
CA ASN A 106 6.25 -13.03 5.24
C ASN A 106 6.03 -11.51 5.02
N LYS A 107 7.09 -10.76 4.72
CA LYS A 107 7.00 -9.30 4.50
C LYS A 107 6.05 -8.97 3.34
N SER A 108 6.12 -9.73 2.26
CA SER A 108 5.20 -9.58 1.13
C SER A 108 3.73 -9.78 1.51
N THR A 109 3.43 -10.65 2.48
CA THR A 109 2.07 -10.77 3.04
C THR A 109 1.66 -9.51 3.79
N ILE A 110 2.52 -8.95 4.64
CA ILE A 110 2.23 -7.69 5.36
C ILE A 110 1.96 -6.56 4.36
N TYR A 111 2.77 -6.43 3.31
CA TYR A 111 2.55 -5.43 2.27
C TYR A 111 1.28 -5.68 1.46
N ARG A 112 0.93 -6.93 1.16
CA ARG A 112 -0.38 -7.25 0.57
C ARG A 112 -1.49 -6.81 1.50
N ASP A 113 -1.42 -7.11 2.78
CA ASP A 113 -2.47 -6.78 3.73
C ASP A 113 -2.62 -5.27 3.93
N LEU A 114 -1.51 -4.52 3.93
CA LEU A 114 -1.50 -3.06 3.98
C LEU A 114 -1.99 -2.41 2.69
N VAL A 115 -1.60 -2.90 1.51
CA VAL A 115 -1.94 -2.26 0.23
C VAL A 115 -3.27 -2.79 -0.31
N TYR A 116 -3.41 -4.11 -0.46
CA TYR A 116 -4.59 -4.71 -1.05
C TYR A 116 -5.78 -4.64 -0.09
N ASN A 117 -5.70 -5.31 1.06
CA ASN A 117 -6.86 -5.40 1.97
C ASN A 117 -7.20 -4.02 2.54
N LEU A 118 -6.23 -3.22 2.98
CA LEU A 118 -6.53 -1.92 3.59
C LEU A 118 -6.68 -0.77 2.59
N LEU A 119 -5.88 -0.66 1.53
CA LEU A 119 -6.03 0.50 0.62
C LEU A 119 -6.96 0.24 -0.56
N VAL A 120 -6.92 -0.95 -1.16
CA VAL A 120 -7.70 -1.26 -2.39
C VAL A 120 -9.11 -1.74 -2.06
N GLU A 121 -9.26 -2.77 -1.23
CA GLU A 121 -10.58 -3.35 -0.90
C GLU A 121 -11.45 -2.31 -0.20
N TRP A 122 -10.93 -1.59 0.79
CA TRP A 122 -11.67 -0.48 1.40
C TRP A 122 -12.03 0.62 0.41
N TYR A 123 -11.16 0.94 -0.55
CA TYR A 123 -11.48 1.92 -1.57
C TYR A 123 -12.67 1.45 -2.43
N ARG A 124 -12.70 0.16 -2.80
CA ARG A 124 -13.84 -0.47 -3.48
C ARG A 124 -15.09 -0.39 -2.62
N ASP A 125 -15.02 -0.86 -1.39
CA ASP A 125 -16.18 -1.02 -0.53
C ASP A 125 -16.79 0.34 -0.19
N ASN A 126 -15.98 1.39 0.03
CA ASN A 126 -16.47 2.77 0.17
C ASN A 126 -17.25 3.26 -1.07
N ARG A 127 -16.86 2.85 -2.28
CA ARG A 127 -17.49 3.31 -3.52
C ARG A 127 -18.69 2.47 -3.96
N ILE A 128 -18.71 1.19 -3.60
CA ILE A 128 -19.75 0.24 -4.00
C ILE A 128 -20.72 0.00 -2.84
N MET A 129 -20.23 -0.57 -1.73
CA MET A 129 -21.06 -1.01 -0.61
C MET A 129 -21.53 0.15 0.27
N PHE A 130 -20.67 1.13 0.55
CA PHE A 130 -20.98 2.25 1.46
C PHE A 130 -21.40 3.53 0.73
N ARG A 131 -21.71 3.44 -0.57
CA ARG A 131 -22.11 4.59 -1.39
C ARG A 131 -23.32 5.33 -0.83
N GLU A 132 -24.32 4.59 -0.37
CA GLU A 132 -25.55 5.15 0.21
C GLU A 132 -25.32 5.86 1.55
N TRP A 133 -24.18 5.56 2.19
CA TRP A 133 -23.85 6.04 3.52
C TRP A 133 -23.02 7.33 3.47
N ASN A 134 -22.65 7.79 2.26
CA ASN A 134 -21.94 9.04 1.96
C ASN A 134 -20.72 9.30 2.86
N ALA A 135 -20.03 8.24 3.27
CA ALA A 135 -18.81 8.33 4.08
C ALA A 135 -17.61 8.14 3.16
N ALA A 136 -16.74 9.13 3.09
CA ALA A 136 -15.42 8.99 2.49
C ALA A 136 -14.43 8.64 3.61
N ILE A 137 -14.14 7.36 3.79
CA ILE A 137 -13.13 6.92 4.76
C ILE A 137 -11.78 6.85 4.04
N ASP A 138 -10.93 7.82 4.33
CA ASP A 138 -9.55 7.84 3.83
C ASP A 138 -8.65 6.98 4.70
N ILE A 139 -7.79 6.18 4.07
CA ILE A 139 -6.82 5.32 4.74
C ILE A 139 -5.40 5.74 4.38
N GLU A 140 -4.59 6.02 5.40
CA GLU A 140 -3.18 6.34 5.23
C GLU A 140 -2.31 5.32 5.95
N VAL A 141 -1.32 4.78 5.24
CA VAL A 141 -0.32 3.87 5.81
C VAL A 141 1.03 4.59 5.78
N TYR A 142 1.60 4.88 6.95
CA TYR A 142 2.93 5.48 7.09
C TYR A 142 3.97 4.40 7.34
N ILE A 143 5.02 4.41 6.54
CA ILE A 143 6.26 3.68 6.81
C ILE A 143 7.32 4.72 7.18
N LEU A 144 7.76 4.66 8.44
CA LEU A 144 8.69 5.61 9.03
C LEU A 144 10.12 5.11 8.87
N ILE A 145 10.90 5.87 8.10
CA ILE A 145 12.32 5.64 7.89
C ILE A 145 13.10 6.30 9.02
N ASP A 146 14.00 5.53 9.64
CA ASP A 146 14.91 6.04 10.64
C ASP A 146 15.69 7.24 10.09
N ASP A 147 15.67 8.36 10.82
CA ASP A 147 16.39 9.58 10.44
C ASP A 147 17.88 9.31 10.25
N ASP A 148 18.41 8.27 10.91
CA ASP A 148 19.80 7.87 10.79
C ASP A 148 20.18 7.35 9.40
N LEU A 149 19.24 6.79 8.65
CA LEU A 149 19.47 6.30 7.28
C LEU A 149 19.54 7.42 6.24
N ILE A 150 19.11 8.64 6.61
CA ILE A 150 18.98 9.79 5.73
C ILE A 150 19.77 11.00 6.23
N LYS A 151 20.72 10.79 7.16
CA LYS A 151 21.57 11.85 7.69
C LYS A 151 22.19 12.66 6.54
N ASN A 152 22.20 13.99 6.72
CA ASN A 152 22.73 14.98 5.79
C ASN A 152 21.91 15.21 4.51
N LYS A 153 20.66 14.73 4.44
CA LYS A 153 19.74 15.05 3.34
C LYS A 153 18.61 15.95 3.83
N ASP A 154 18.48 17.12 3.23
CA ASP A 154 17.31 17.98 3.45
C ASP A 154 16.12 17.45 2.66
N MET A 155 15.43 16.48 3.25
CA MET A 155 14.25 15.86 2.63
C MET A 155 12.98 16.53 3.15
N ASN A 156 12.39 17.36 2.30
CA ASN A 156 11.11 18.03 2.53
C ASN A 156 9.99 17.44 1.65
N PHE A 157 10.12 16.15 1.31
CA PHE A 157 9.17 15.40 0.52
C PHE A 157 8.89 14.04 1.18
N ASP A 158 7.85 13.38 0.71
CA ASP A 158 7.49 12.01 1.07
C ASP A 158 7.39 11.19 -0.23
N ASN A 159 7.70 9.89 -0.20
CA ASN A 159 7.38 9.00 -1.31
C ASN A 159 6.02 8.37 -1.10
N GLU A 160 5.22 8.24 -2.15
CA GLU A 160 3.82 7.81 -2.01
C GLU A 160 3.45 6.72 -3.02
N LEU A 161 2.65 5.75 -2.58
CA LEU A 161 1.85 4.86 -3.40
C LEU A 161 0.38 5.25 -3.21
N ILE A 162 -0.29 5.68 -4.27
CA ILE A 162 -1.64 6.25 -4.23
C ILE A 162 -2.57 5.36 -5.05
N ILE A 163 -3.72 5.02 -4.46
CA ILE A 163 -4.77 4.23 -5.10
C ILE A 163 -5.74 5.17 -5.83
N ALA A 164 -6.00 4.89 -7.10
CA ALA A 164 -6.92 5.65 -7.92
C ALA A 164 -7.68 4.73 -8.89
N ILE A 165 -8.80 5.18 -9.45
CA ILE A 165 -9.46 4.49 -10.56
C ILE A 165 -9.38 5.31 -11.84
N GLU A 166 -9.77 4.71 -12.96
CA GLU A 166 -9.81 5.36 -14.27
C GLU A 166 -10.57 6.70 -14.25
N ASN A 167 -11.68 6.82 -13.52
CA ASN A 167 -12.42 8.08 -13.37
C ASN A 167 -11.62 9.19 -12.66
N ASP A 168 -10.60 8.85 -11.88
CA ASP A 168 -9.72 9.83 -11.23
C ASP A 168 -8.52 10.22 -12.12
N ARG A 169 -8.38 9.67 -13.34
CA ARG A 169 -7.20 9.85 -14.20
C ARG A 169 -6.90 11.32 -14.54
N ASP A 170 -7.93 12.15 -14.75
CA ASP A 170 -7.73 13.58 -14.98
C ASP A 170 -7.20 14.32 -13.74
N ILE A 171 -7.64 13.90 -12.56
CA ILE A 171 -7.12 14.41 -11.29
C ILE A 171 -5.67 13.98 -11.13
N VAL A 172 -5.37 12.70 -11.36
CA VAL A 172 -4.00 12.15 -11.31
C VAL A 172 -3.09 12.88 -12.28
N LYS A 173 -3.51 13.13 -13.52
CA LYS A 173 -2.73 13.90 -14.51
C LYS A 173 -2.43 15.32 -14.06
N LYS A 174 -3.37 15.97 -13.34
CA LYS A 174 -3.19 17.31 -12.77
C LYS A 174 -2.29 17.34 -11.54
N GLN A 175 -2.27 16.27 -10.76
CA GLN A 175 -1.35 16.16 -9.64
C GLN A 175 0.07 15.95 -10.13
N TYR A 176 1.02 16.64 -9.47
CA TYR A 176 2.45 16.51 -9.74
C TYR A 176 2.82 16.77 -11.21
N GLN A 177 2.14 17.72 -11.87
CA GLN A 177 2.40 18.08 -13.28
C GLN A 177 3.84 18.54 -13.55
N SER A 178 4.54 19.06 -12.53
CA SER A 178 5.94 19.45 -12.63
C SER A 178 6.91 18.27 -12.60
N TYR A 179 6.44 17.05 -12.34
CA TYR A 179 7.26 15.86 -12.17
C TYR A 179 7.41 15.18 -13.53
N LYS A 180 8.53 14.49 -13.75
CA LYS A 180 8.65 13.67 -14.95
C LYS A 180 7.70 12.49 -14.84
N GLU A 181 6.72 12.44 -15.74
CA GLU A 181 5.75 11.37 -15.81
C GLU A 181 6.30 10.15 -16.56
N ILE A 182 6.09 8.97 -15.98
CA ILE A 182 6.36 7.66 -16.57
C ILE A 182 5.09 6.83 -16.43
N GLU A 183 4.49 6.46 -17.55
CA GLU A 183 3.38 5.52 -17.56
C GLU A 183 3.87 4.11 -17.91
N ILE A 184 3.42 3.14 -17.12
CA ILE A 184 3.71 1.72 -17.26
C ILE A 184 2.38 1.00 -17.30
N PHE A 185 2.23 0.14 -18.31
CA PHE A 185 1.07 -0.72 -18.47
C PHE A 185 1.46 -2.13 -18.07
N TYR A 186 0.56 -2.82 -17.39
CA TYR A 186 0.70 -4.24 -17.21
C TYR A 186 0.57 -4.96 -18.57
N PRO A 187 1.51 -5.84 -18.95
CA PRO A 187 1.46 -6.51 -20.25
C PRO A 187 0.18 -7.32 -20.43
N THR A 188 -0.46 -7.19 -21.58
CA THR A 188 -1.67 -7.96 -21.90
C THR A 188 -1.30 -9.37 -22.37
N LYS A 189 -2.25 -10.31 -22.29
CA LYS A 189 -2.03 -11.68 -22.80
C LYS A 189 -1.76 -11.70 -24.31
N GLU A 190 -2.28 -10.73 -25.05
CA GLU A 190 -2.11 -10.60 -26.50
C GLU A 190 -0.69 -10.18 -26.89
N GLU A 191 -0.01 -9.42 -26.03
CA GLU A 191 1.38 -9.00 -26.22
C GLU A 191 2.37 -10.15 -25.99
N ILE A 192 1.96 -11.22 -25.29
CA ILE A 192 2.80 -12.35 -24.94
C ILE A 192 2.40 -13.56 -25.79
N LYS A 193 3.21 -13.88 -26.79
CA LYS A 193 2.95 -14.96 -27.77
C LYS A 193 3.03 -16.38 -27.19
N GLU A 194 3.30 -16.55 -25.90
CA GLU A 194 3.50 -17.85 -25.25
C GLU A 194 2.27 -18.33 -24.49
N LYS A 195 1.94 -19.63 -24.59
CA LYS A 195 0.71 -20.21 -24.01
C LYS A 195 0.90 -20.90 -22.65
N LYS A 196 2.13 -21.04 -22.16
CA LYS A 196 2.45 -21.62 -20.84
C LYS A 196 3.19 -20.56 -20.00
N ASN A 197 2.90 -20.50 -18.69
CA ASN A 197 3.55 -19.58 -17.73
C ASN A 197 3.38 -18.08 -18.01
N ILE A 198 2.25 -17.68 -18.63
CA ILE A 198 1.97 -16.27 -18.98
C ILE A 198 2.14 -15.33 -17.77
N GLY A 199 1.67 -15.72 -16.58
CA GLY A 199 1.79 -14.89 -15.37
C GLY A 199 3.25 -14.64 -14.94
N ASP A 200 4.11 -15.66 -14.99
CA ASP A 200 5.53 -15.50 -14.67
C ASP A 200 6.25 -14.59 -15.67
N ILE A 201 5.93 -14.74 -16.95
CA ILE A 201 6.49 -13.92 -18.03
C ILE A 201 6.01 -12.47 -17.91
N GLN A 202 4.72 -12.26 -17.66
CA GLN A 202 4.16 -10.92 -17.41
C GLN A 202 4.83 -10.26 -16.21
N ARG A 203 5.05 -11.02 -15.12
CA ARG A 203 5.77 -10.54 -13.94
C ARG A 203 7.18 -10.09 -14.31
N GLU A 204 7.93 -10.93 -15.01
CA GLU A 204 9.31 -10.63 -15.39
C GLU A 204 9.40 -9.40 -16.30
N ILE A 205 8.53 -9.31 -17.31
CA ILE A 205 8.45 -8.15 -18.20
C ILE A 205 8.12 -6.89 -17.39
N PHE A 206 7.14 -6.96 -16.51
CA PHE A 206 6.72 -5.82 -15.70
C PHE A 206 7.81 -5.38 -14.72
N LEU A 207 8.46 -6.31 -14.03
CA LEU A 207 9.62 -6.04 -13.18
C LEU A 207 10.75 -5.38 -13.97
N ASN A 208 11.07 -5.90 -15.16
CA ASN A 208 12.09 -5.31 -16.03
C ASN A 208 11.73 -3.89 -16.47
N LEU A 209 10.45 -3.60 -16.71
CA LEU A 209 9.98 -2.25 -17.03
C LEU A 209 10.11 -1.30 -15.84
N LEU A 210 9.70 -1.74 -14.65
CA LEU A 210 9.87 -0.97 -13.40
C LEU A 210 11.35 -0.68 -13.13
N GLU A 211 12.20 -1.70 -13.23
CA GLU A 211 13.65 -1.57 -13.05
C GLU A 211 14.22 -0.53 -14.02
N LYS A 212 14.00 -0.71 -15.32
CA LYS A 212 14.59 0.15 -16.37
C LYS A 212 14.06 1.57 -16.35
N LYS A 213 12.75 1.76 -16.13
CA LYS A 213 12.12 3.08 -16.24
C LYS A 213 12.12 3.85 -14.93
N VAL A 214 12.08 3.17 -13.79
CA VAL A 214 11.89 3.79 -12.47
C VAL A 214 13.09 3.57 -11.56
N ALA A 215 13.49 2.32 -11.28
CA ALA A 215 14.54 2.04 -10.30
C ALA A 215 15.91 2.56 -10.77
N LEU A 216 16.26 2.37 -12.03
CA LEU A 216 17.51 2.89 -12.64
C LEU A 216 17.43 4.37 -13.01
N ASN A 217 16.28 5.01 -12.79
CA ASN A 217 16.11 6.42 -13.08
C ASN A 217 16.80 7.29 -12.00
N ASN A 218 17.50 8.32 -12.46
CA ASN A 218 18.28 9.22 -11.60
C ASN A 218 17.67 10.60 -11.43
N LEU A 219 16.47 10.84 -11.97
CA LEU A 219 15.76 12.10 -11.77
C LEU A 219 15.38 12.28 -10.30
N GLU A 220 15.42 13.53 -9.84
CA GLU A 220 15.07 13.90 -8.47
C GLU A 220 13.58 13.74 -8.18
N LYS A 221 12.71 13.95 -9.18
CA LYS A 221 11.26 13.93 -9.03
C LYS A 221 10.59 13.13 -10.14
N LEU A 222 9.93 12.04 -9.76
CA LEU A 222 9.23 11.14 -10.67
C LEU A 222 7.78 10.97 -10.27
N LYS A 223 6.93 10.99 -11.29
CA LYS A 223 5.54 10.56 -11.19
C LYS A 223 5.40 9.28 -12.00
N VAL A 224 5.03 8.20 -11.34
CA VAL A 224 4.86 6.88 -11.97
C VAL A 224 3.39 6.53 -11.99
N ILE A 225 2.85 6.22 -13.16
CA ILE A 225 1.47 5.76 -13.32
C ILE A 225 1.51 4.30 -13.75
N ILE A 226 0.91 3.43 -12.93
CA ILE A 226 0.74 2.01 -13.21
C ILE A 226 -0.73 1.80 -13.58
N SER A 227 -0.98 1.59 -14.87
CA SER A 227 -2.32 1.33 -15.41
C SER A 227 -2.65 -0.16 -15.38
N ASN A 228 -3.94 -0.51 -15.30
CA ASN A 228 -4.45 -1.89 -15.18
C ASN A 228 -3.97 -2.62 -13.92
N SER A 229 -3.99 -1.92 -12.78
CA SER A 229 -3.40 -2.40 -11.53
C SER A 229 -4.08 -3.62 -10.90
N MET A 230 -5.32 -4.00 -11.24
CA MET A 230 -5.93 -5.21 -10.65
C MET A 230 -5.15 -6.49 -10.97
N LYS A 231 -4.56 -6.58 -12.16
CA LYS A 231 -3.74 -7.75 -12.54
C LYS A 231 -2.52 -7.92 -11.65
N ILE A 232 -2.06 -6.87 -10.96
CA ILE A 232 -0.99 -6.97 -9.97
C ILE A 232 -1.38 -7.80 -8.75
N PHE A 233 -2.66 -7.90 -8.43
CA PHE A 233 -3.10 -8.67 -7.26
C PHE A 233 -3.62 -10.06 -7.64
N HIS A 234 -4.23 -10.20 -8.82
CA HIS A 234 -4.76 -11.49 -9.29
C HIS A 234 -3.75 -12.36 -10.03
N GLU A 235 -2.87 -11.75 -10.85
CA GLU A 235 -1.96 -12.47 -11.74
C GLU A 235 -0.50 -12.42 -11.26
N LEU A 236 -0.15 -11.49 -10.37
CA LEU A 236 1.21 -11.36 -9.86
C LEU A 236 1.35 -11.87 -8.43
N SER A 237 2.59 -12.22 -8.11
CA SER A 237 2.96 -12.60 -6.78
C SER A 237 3.05 -11.36 -5.88
N ILE A 238 2.59 -11.51 -4.64
CA ILE A 238 2.79 -10.59 -3.51
C ILE A 238 4.21 -10.01 -3.41
N TYR A 239 5.22 -10.72 -3.92
CA TYR A 239 6.61 -10.27 -4.00
C TYR A 239 6.80 -8.99 -4.82
N LEU A 240 5.92 -8.66 -5.76
CA LEU A 240 6.04 -7.41 -6.51
C LEU A 240 5.82 -6.18 -5.62
N LEU A 241 4.95 -6.26 -4.61
CA LEU A 241 4.76 -5.17 -3.66
C LEU A 241 6.03 -4.92 -2.85
N VAL A 242 6.79 -5.97 -2.50
CA VAL A 242 8.10 -5.81 -1.86
C VAL A 242 9.03 -5.03 -2.77
N TYR A 243 9.09 -5.37 -4.06
CA TYR A 243 9.92 -4.63 -4.99
C TYR A 243 9.48 -3.16 -5.12
N ILE A 244 8.19 -2.88 -5.26
CA ILE A 244 7.67 -1.50 -5.34
C ILE A 244 7.98 -0.71 -4.05
N ILE A 245 7.72 -1.29 -2.88
CA ILE A 245 7.83 -0.57 -1.61
C ILE A 245 9.29 -0.49 -1.17
N ASP A 246 10.02 -1.61 -1.05
CA ASP A 246 11.41 -1.61 -0.58
C ASP A 246 12.35 -1.00 -1.64
N LYS A 247 12.30 -1.47 -2.89
CA LYS A 247 13.29 -1.11 -3.93
C LYS A 247 13.01 0.21 -4.63
N ILE A 248 11.75 0.60 -4.76
CA ILE A 248 11.41 1.88 -5.38
C ILE A 248 11.14 2.92 -4.32
N LEU A 249 10.07 2.79 -3.53
CA LEU A 249 9.63 3.89 -2.68
C LEU A 249 10.60 4.18 -1.53
N ILE A 250 11.07 3.15 -0.81
CA ILE A 250 11.96 3.31 0.34
C ILE A 250 13.40 3.61 -0.09
N GLU A 251 14.00 2.80 -0.97
CA GLU A 251 15.38 3.04 -1.42
C GLU A 251 15.52 4.40 -2.09
N LYS A 252 14.56 4.83 -2.93
CA LYS A 252 14.63 6.16 -3.56
C LYS A 252 14.40 7.29 -2.57
N PHE A 253 13.54 7.09 -1.58
CA PHE A 253 13.43 8.02 -0.47
C PHE A 253 14.79 8.15 0.22
N ILE A 254 15.42 7.05 0.64
CA ILE A 254 16.74 7.06 1.27
C ILE A 254 17.79 7.72 0.36
N GLU A 255 17.73 7.55 -0.96
CA GLU A 255 18.59 8.23 -1.94
C GLU A 255 18.39 9.74 -2.01
N GLY A 256 17.26 10.28 -1.54
CA GLY A 256 16.90 11.71 -1.68
C GLY A 256 16.10 12.00 -2.94
N LYS A 257 15.46 10.99 -3.53
CA LYS A 257 14.64 11.09 -4.74
C LYS A 257 13.16 10.93 -4.41
N GLU A 258 12.36 11.84 -4.93
CA GLU A 258 10.93 11.92 -4.72
C GLU A 258 10.18 11.11 -5.79
N ILE A 259 9.35 10.17 -5.33
CA ILE A 259 8.51 9.33 -6.18
C ILE A 259 7.06 9.38 -5.72
N LYS A 260 6.18 9.76 -6.65
CA LYS A 260 4.72 9.68 -6.50
C LYS A 260 4.22 8.61 -7.46
N MET A 261 3.88 7.45 -6.92
CA MET A 261 3.40 6.30 -7.68
C MET A 261 1.88 6.17 -7.57
N PHE A 262 1.20 6.06 -8.70
CA PHE A 262 -0.24 5.85 -8.78
C PHE A 262 -0.52 4.46 -9.31
N MET A 263 -1.27 3.67 -8.55
CA MET A 263 -1.89 2.44 -9.06
C MET A 263 -3.30 2.78 -9.51
N ILE A 264 -3.50 2.81 -10.83
CA ILE A 264 -4.80 3.07 -11.44
C ILE A 264 -5.50 1.74 -11.71
N PHE A 265 -6.67 1.60 -11.12
CA PHE A 265 -7.55 0.44 -11.25
C PHE A 265 -8.76 0.75 -12.15
N ALA A 266 -9.43 -0.30 -12.62
CA ALA A 266 -10.69 -0.15 -13.33
C ALA A 266 -11.75 0.54 -12.44
N ASN A 267 -12.71 1.21 -13.06
CA ASN A 267 -13.80 1.87 -12.33
C ASN A 267 -14.67 0.87 -11.56
N GLU A 268 -14.90 -0.28 -12.19
CA GLU A 268 -15.51 -1.44 -11.57
C GLU A 268 -14.37 -2.29 -11.03
N LEU A 269 -14.12 -2.17 -9.74
CA LEU A 269 -13.22 -3.04 -8.98
C LEU A 269 -13.95 -4.39 -8.76
N ALA A 270 -14.30 -5.08 -9.83
CA ALA A 270 -14.84 -6.44 -9.76
C ALA A 270 -13.68 -7.44 -9.66
N GLU A 271 -13.87 -8.50 -8.87
CA GLU A 271 -12.95 -9.64 -8.75
C GLU A 271 -12.71 -10.38 -10.08
#